data_AF-A0A416EP33-F1
#
_entry.id   AF-A0A416EP33-F1
#
_cell.length_a   1.000
_cell.length_b   1.000
_cell.length_c   1.000
_cell.angle_alpha   90.00
_cell.angle_beta   90.00
_cell.angle_gamma   90.00
#
_symmetry.space_group_name_H-M   'P 1'
#
loop_
_entity.id
_entity.type
_entity.pdbx_description
1 polymer ?
#
loop_
_entity_poly.entity_id
_entity_poly.type
_entity_poly.pdbx_seq_one_letter_code
_entity_poly.pdbx_strand_id
1 'polypeptide(L)'
;MVKQEKSKVWILFGAALILSCFPLFTADIKDAHDISFHINRIIGLCEAVRNGQFPALIQPDLNNGYGYAALALYPGLFLYIPAVMVLLGMPAVFAYKIFLVFINAGTFLIMYGSMRTLACGRKNSALCSFIYTLSVYRLGCIFIRGALGEVLGMCFFPLIVAGGYELLSGNRKRWPLLVIGVTGILQSHIISTFLALCVGIVMIWMYRRNVVKEKRWKELLLFCACTFILNLWFLVPFLDFYRQPLNLNIQGSGKGIYYLNTIIPAQLFNLLGDNFGIAYTPEHGILGEMSMTPGMSVFLGLALLTAFIAARPKSENNRFIGRCWCTALALLLLSTSILPWEKLQNIGIINKAAGWIQFPMRLLGPASVLILTGTALVLESWEVLSVKVRRAVSYALIISALIPAIMIGTKVFRQNTFMNALEAVPQVNAMGLGKEYLMQGTDDALLYQEGISADRSVVTIENYHKTGTHITFSYVNEGENQRAELPLLWYPGYTVKDENGEVLKTAAGENNVLCVLLKDYSEGAVRVYYGGKTAYRLAAFGSAAGALVMTVWWIGRKKRKASDETD
;
A
#
# COMPACT_ATOMS: atom_id res chain seq x y z
N MET A 1 -27.49 2.49 -30.11
CA MET A 1 -27.34 2.24 -28.65
C MET A 1 -25.90 2.09 -28.17
N VAL A 2 -25.04 1.26 -28.79
CA VAL A 2 -23.66 0.99 -28.29
C VAL A 2 -22.78 2.24 -28.15
N LYS A 3 -22.88 3.21 -29.09
CA LYS A 3 -22.14 4.49 -29.04
C LYS A 3 -22.54 5.34 -27.83
N GLN A 4 -23.84 5.48 -27.57
CA GLN A 4 -24.37 6.22 -26.41
C GLN A 4 -23.98 5.59 -25.07
N GLU A 5 -23.89 4.26 -24.99
CA GLU A 5 -23.43 3.59 -23.76
C GLU A 5 -21.95 3.82 -23.49
N LYS A 6 -21.11 3.84 -24.53
CA LYS A 6 -19.69 4.20 -24.39
C LYS A 6 -19.53 5.64 -23.89
N SER A 7 -20.33 6.58 -24.42
CA SER A 7 -20.29 7.99 -23.97
C SER A 7 -20.60 8.12 -22.48
N LYS A 8 -21.59 7.40 -21.95
CA LYS A 8 -21.93 7.45 -20.51
C LYS A 8 -20.82 6.94 -19.60
N VAL A 9 -20.08 5.91 -20.02
CA VAL A 9 -18.91 5.41 -19.26
C VAL A 9 -17.86 6.50 -19.13
N TRP A 10 -17.52 7.17 -20.24
CA TRP A 10 -16.52 8.24 -20.24
C TRP A 10 -16.95 9.49 -19.47
N ILE A 11 -18.25 9.83 -19.50
CA ILE A 11 -18.80 10.92 -18.67
C ILE A 11 -18.61 10.60 -17.18
N LEU A 12 -18.98 9.40 -16.73
CA LEU A 12 -18.78 9.00 -15.33
C LEU A 12 -17.30 8.93 -14.96
N PHE A 13 -16.44 8.47 -15.87
CA PHE A 13 -14.99 8.48 -15.66
C PHE A 13 -14.45 9.89 -15.46
N GLY A 14 -14.75 10.82 -16.38
CA GLY A 14 -14.33 12.21 -16.30
C GLY A 14 -14.88 12.90 -15.04
N ALA A 15 -16.15 12.68 -14.71
CA ALA A 15 -16.75 13.21 -13.49
C ALA A 15 -16.07 12.66 -12.23
N ALA A 16 -15.84 11.35 -12.14
CA ALA A 16 -15.13 10.75 -11.00
C ALA A 16 -13.72 11.32 -10.85
N LEU A 17 -12.99 11.51 -11.96
CA LEU A 17 -11.65 12.11 -11.93
C LEU A 17 -11.67 13.54 -11.45
N ILE A 18 -12.52 14.40 -12.02
CA ILE A 18 -12.64 15.80 -11.60
C ILE A 18 -12.98 15.87 -10.10
N LEU A 19 -13.98 15.11 -9.66
CA LEU A 19 -14.46 15.17 -8.28
C LEU A 19 -13.49 14.56 -7.26
N SER A 20 -12.70 13.55 -7.64
CA SER A 20 -11.68 12.99 -6.76
C SER A 20 -10.36 13.75 -6.77
N CYS A 21 -10.11 14.59 -7.79
CA CYS A 21 -8.84 15.28 -7.98
C CYS A 21 -8.93 16.81 -7.83
N PHE A 22 -10.13 17.42 -7.82
CA PHE A 22 -10.23 18.87 -7.69
C PHE A 22 -9.51 19.47 -6.46
N PRO A 23 -9.39 18.77 -5.31
CA PRO A 23 -8.64 19.32 -4.17
C PRO A 23 -7.13 19.40 -4.44
N LEU A 24 -6.62 18.69 -5.45
CA LEU A 24 -5.22 18.69 -5.86
C LEU A 24 -4.85 19.90 -6.74
N PHE A 25 -5.85 20.60 -7.30
CA PHE A 25 -5.66 21.74 -8.22
C PHE A 25 -5.36 23.07 -7.52
N THR A 26 -4.82 23.02 -6.30
CA THR A 26 -4.20 24.17 -5.64
C THR A 26 -2.71 24.21 -5.90
N ALA A 27 -2.04 25.32 -5.62
CA ALA A 27 -0.58 25.44 -5.73
C ALA A 27 0.16 24.64 -4.65
N ASP A 28 -0.53 24.23 -3.58
CA ASP A 28 0.04 23.63 -2.38
C ASP A 28 -0.49 22.23 -2.11
N ILE A 29 0.20 21.44 -1.30
CA ILE A 29 -0.35 20.23 -0.72
C ILE A 29 -0.73 20.48 0.74
N LYS A 30 -1.90 20.00 1.12
CA LYS A 30 -2.47 20.16 2.44
C LYS A 30 -1.92 19.12 3.41
N ASP A 31 -1.88 19.49 4.68
CA ASP A 31 -1.39 18.61 5.74
C ASP A 31 -2.30 17.40 5.94
N ALA A 32 -1.68 16.24 6.20
CA ALA A 32 -2.34 14.96 6.39
C ALA A 32 -1.44 14.02 7.19
N HIS A 33 -2.02 13.04 7.88
CA HIS A 33 -1.32 12.25 8.91
C HIS A 33 0.02 11.64 8.45
N ASP A 34 0.07 11.07 7.24
CA ASP A 34 1.22 10.33 6.70
C ASP A 34 1.92 11.03 5.51
N ILE A 35 1.55 12.29 5.19
CA ILE A 35 2.01 12.93 3.93
C ILE A 35 3.53 13.14 3.89
N SER A 36 4.10 13.58 5.01
CA SER A 36 5.54 13.81 5.16
C SER A 36 6.33 12.52 4.91
N PHE A 37 5.89 11.40 5.48
CA PHE A 37 6.50 10.09 5.29
C PHE A 37 6.51 9.66 3.83
N HIS A 38 5.39 9.79 3.11
CA HIS A 38 5.30 9.36 1.72
C HIS A 38 6.08 10.26 0.75
N ILE A 39 6.12 11.57 0.96
CA ILE A 39 6.94 12.49 0.14
C ILE A 39 8.44 12.18 0.35
N ASN A 40 8.88 12.01 1.59
CA ASN A 40 10.27 11.68 1.89
C ASN A 40 10.70 10.31 1.33
N ARG A 41 9.77 9.35 1.23
CA ARG A 41 10.04 8.09 0.52
C ARG A 41 10.26 8.24 -0.98
N ILE A 42 9.54 9.17 -1.63
CA ILE A 42 9.76 9.45 -3.06
C ILE A 42 11.12 10.11 -3.27
N ILE A 43 11.48 11.06 -2.41
CA ILE A 43 12.76 11.79 -2.51
C ILE A 43 13.94 10.88 -2.17
N GLY A 44 13.87 10.16 -1.05
CA GLY A 44 14.91 9.21 -0.67
C GLY A 44 15.07 8.08 -1.69
N LEU A 45 14.00 7.71 -2.41
CA LEU A 45 14.10 6.82 -3.56
C LEU A 45 14.89 7.45 -4.72
N CYS A 46 14.64 8.73 -5.03
CA CYS A 46 15.42 9.44 -6.05
C CYS A 46 16.90 9.53 -5.67
N GLU A 47 17.21 9.80 -4.41
CA GLU A 47 18.59 9.87 -3.90
C GLU A 47 19.28 8.51 -3.92
N ALA A 48 18.59 7.45 -3.51
CA ALA A 48 19.14 6.10 -3.61
C ALA A 48 19.48 5.74 -5.07
N VAL A 49 18.62 6.09 -6.02
CA VAL A 49 18.86 5.87 -7.46
C VAL A 49 20.03 6.71 -7.98
N ARG A 50 20.13 7.99 -7.58
CA ARG A 50 21.29 8.86 -7.91
C ARG A 50 22.59 8.32 -7.33
N ASN A 51 22.52 7.70 -6.15
CA ASN A 51 23.62 6.97 -5.51
C ASN A 51 23.81 5.55 -6.06
N GLY A 52 23.30 5.23 -7.26
CA GLY A 52 23.56 3.96 -7.94
C GLY A 52 22.89 2.73 -7.31
N GLN A 53 21.92 2.89 -6.40
CA GLN A 53 21.15 1.78 -5.85
C GLN A 53 19.97 1.43 -6.77
N PHE A 54 19.96 0.21 -7.30
CA PHE A 54 18.80 -0.34 -8.01
C PHE A 54 18.69 -1.86 -7.85
N PRO A 55 17.57 -2.40 -7.31
CA PRO A 55 16.50 -1.67 -6.62
C PRO A 55 17.00 -0.92 -5.38
N ALA A 56 16.46 0.26 -5.11
CA ALA A 56 16.79 1.05 -3.93
C ALA A 56 16.23 0.42 -2.64
N LEU A 57 17.07 0.34 -1.60
CA LEU A 57 16.70 -0.24 -0.29
C LEU A 57 16.98 0.72 0.87
N ILE A 58 18.02 1.56 0.77
CA ILE A 58 18.40 2.53 1.79
C ILE A 58 18.22 3.94 1.23
N GLN A 59 17.44 4.76 1.92
CA GLN A 59 17.32 6.19 1.67
C GLN A 59 18.54 6.87 2.28
N PRO A 60 19.48 7.41 1.49
CA PRO A 60 20.80 7.80 1.99
C PRO A 60 20.76 9.01 2.94
N ASP A 61 19.92 9.98 2.63
CA ASP A 61 20.04 11.31 3.23
C ASP A 61 19.13 11.52 4.45
N LEU A 62 18.27 10.55 4.76
CA LEU A 62 17.46 10.54 6.00
C LEU A 62 18.33 10.35 7.24
N ASN A 63 17.81 10.79 8.40
CA ASN A 63 18.50 10.79 9.70
C ASN A 63 19.84 11.53 9.63
N ASN A 64 19.82 12.77 9.15
CA ASN A 64 21.02 13.60 8.95
C ASN A 64 22.11 12.88 8.11
N GLY A 65 21.69 12.17 7.07
CA GLY A 65 22.58 11.42 6.20
C GLY A 65 23.04 10.05 6.72
N TYR A 66 22.60 9.59 7.90
CA TYR A 66 22.95 8.25 8.37
C TYR A 66 22.24 7.13 7.60
N GLY A 67 21.19 7.48 6.87
CA GLY A 67 20.44 6.57 6.02
C GLY A 67 19.32 5.84 6.75
N TYR A 68 18.33 5.37 5.99
CA TYR A 68 17.12 4.76 6.55
C TYR A 68 16.53 3.67 5.66
N ALA A 69 16.12 2.56 6.25
CA ALA A 69 15.74 1.34 5.53
C ALA A 69 14.23 1.21 5.18
N ALA A 70 13.46 2.29 5.17
CA ALA A 70 12.03 2.20 4.88
C ALA A 70 11.71 1.68 3.47
N LEU A 71 12.59 1.83 2.48
CA LEU A 71 12.38 1.25 1.14
C LEU A 71 12.52 -0.28 1.12
N ALA A 72 13.30 -0.87 2.04
CA ALA A 72 13.41 -2.33 2.20
C ALA A 72 12.21 -2.94 2.94
N LEU A 73 11.61 -2.18 3.86
CA LEU A 73 10.57 -2.65 4.79
C LEU A 73 9.15 -2.22 4.40
N TYR A 74 9.03 -1.24 3.50
CA TYR A 74 7.76 -0.76 2.98
C TYR A 74 7.75 -0.82 1.43
N PRO A 75 6.77 -1.50 0.81
CA PRO A 75 6.70 -1.64 -0.65
C PRO A 75 6.78 -0.31 -1.41
N GLY A 76 7.59 -0.28 -2.48
CA GLY A 76 7.93 0.95 -3.20
C GLY A 76 7.74 0.93 -4.72
N LEU A 77 7.25 -0.16 -5.32
CA LEU A 77 7.18 -0.30 -6.80
C LEU A 77 6.51 0.90 -7.48
N PHE A 78 5.33 1.29 -6.98
CA PHE A 78 4.58 2.37 -7.59
C PHE A 78 5.17 3.76 -7.31
N LEU A 79 6.03 3.89 -6.29
CA LEU A 79 6.74 5.15 -6.00
C LEU A 79 7.79 5.48 -7.06
N TYR A 80 8.24 4.51 -7.86
CA TYR A 80 9.08 4.78 -9.02
C TYR A 80 8.37 5.66 -10.06
N ILE A 81 7.03 5.70 -10.10
CA ILE A 81 6.27 6.56 -11.03
C ILE A 81 6.52 8.05 -10.73
N PRO A 82 6.20 8.58 -9.52
CA PRO A 82 6.54 9.96 -9.19
C PRO A 82 8.06 10.17 -9.09
N ALA A 83 8.84 9.18 -8.65
CA ALA A 83 10.30 9.33 -8.55
C ALA A 83 10.96 9.57 -9.93
N VAL A 84 10.52 8.89 -10.99
CA VAL A 84 11.02 9.15 -12.35
C VAL A 84 10.72 10.59 -12.78
N MET A 85 9.53 11.12 -12.46
CA MET A 85 9.21 12.52 -12.76
C MET A 85 10.15 13.47 -12.02
N VAL A 86 10.45 13.18 -10.75
CA VAL A 86 11.38 13.99 -9.94
C VAL A 86 12.81 13.91 -10.45
N LEU A 87 13.26 12.72 -10.86
CA LEU A 87 14.58 12.54 -11.50
C LEU A 87 14.69 13.32 -12.82
N LEU A 88 13.59 13.54 -13.52
CA LEU A 88 13.50 14.39 -14.72
C LEU A 88 13.39 15.90 -14.41
N GLY A 89 13.52 16.31 -13.15
CA GLY A 89 13.53 17.71 -12.72
C GLY A 89 12.18 18.25 -12.26
N MET A 90 11.14 17.42 -12.14
CA MET A 90 9.86 17.85 -11.59
C MET A 90 9.94 18.03 -10.06
N PRO A 91 9.32 19.08 -9.48
CA PRO A 91 9.18 19.17 -8.03
C PRO A 91 8.43 17.97 -7.42
N ALA A 92 8.89 17.48 -6.27
CA ALA A 92 8.38 16.25 -5.65
C ALA A 92 6.88 16.28 -5.33
N VAL A 93 6.40 17.41 -4.80
CA VAL A 93 4.98 17.59 -4.48
C VAL A 93 4.12 17.58 -5.74
N PHE A 94 4.59 18.21 -6.83
CA PHE A 94 3.87 18.21 -8.10
C PHE A 94 3.80 16.80 -8.72
N ALA A 95 4.92 16.05 -8.70
CA ALA A 95 4.96 14.65 -9.13
C ALA A 95 4.00 13.76 -8.31
N TYR A 96 3.95 13.97 -6.99
CA TYR A 96 3.03 13.28 -6.10
C TYR A 96 1.55 13.55 -6.46
N LYS A 97 1.18 14.81 -6.75
CA LYS A 97 -0.17 15.17 -7.18
C LYS A 97 -0.58 14.47 -8.49
N ILE A 98 0.30 14.48 -9.50
CA ILE A 98 0.06 13.76 -10.76
C ILE A 98 -0.11 12.26 -10.49
N PHE A 99 0.69 11.71 -9.59
CA PHE A 99 0.58 10.31 -9.21
C PHE A 99 -0.77 9.98 -8.56
N LEU A 100 -1.31 10.85 -7.68
CA LEU A 100 -2.67 10.69 -7.14
C LEU A 100 -3.75 10.69 -8.25
N VAL A 101 -3.59 11.52 -9.29
CA VAL A 101 -4.50 11.50 -10.46
C VAL A 101 -4.45 10.13 -11.15
N PHE A 102 -3.25 9.56 -11.35
CA PHE A 102 -3.10 8.22 -11.91
C PHE A 102 -3.72 7.13 -11.02
N ILE A 103 -3.61 7.25 -9.69
CA ILE A 103 -4.25 6.32 -8.75
C ILE A 103 -5.78 6.40 -8.84
N ASN A 104 -6.35 7.60 -8.93
CA ASN A 104 -7.79 7.81 -9.09
C ASN A 104 -8.29 7.24 -10.44
N ALA A 105 -7.56 7.47 -11.53
CA ALA A 105 -7.87 6.88 -12.83
C ALA A 105 -7.78 5.35 -12.79
N GLY A 106 -6.70 4.81 -12.22
CA GLY A 106 -6.49 3.38 -12.05
C GLY A 106 -7.61 2.73 -11.23
N THR A 107 -8.04 3.38 -10.14
CA THR A 107 -9.12 2.88 -9.28
C THR A 107 -10.42 2.70 -10.06
N PHE A 108 -10.80 3.72 -10.84
CA PHE A 108 -12.00 3.63 -11.66
C PHE A 108 -11.88 2.51 -12.70
N LEU A 109 -10.76 2.47 -13.44
CA LEU A 109 -10.56 1.51 -14.52
C LEU A 109 -10.48 0.06 -14.02
N ILE A 110 -9.82 -0.18 -12.89
CA ILE A 110 -9.69 -1.49 -12.28
C ILE A 110 -11.05 -1.96 -11.73
N MET A 111 -11.80 -1.09 -11.05
CA MET A 111 -13.14 -1.42 -10.60
C MET A 111 -14.06 -1.73 -11.80
N TYR A 112 -13.98 -0.93 -12.86
CA TYR A 112 -14.77 -1.12 -14.08
C TYR A 112 -14.45 -2.46 -14.73
N GLY A 113 -13.16 -2.76 -14.92
CA GLY A 113 -12.69 -4.03 -15.48
C GLY A 113 -13.09 -5.23 -14.62
N SER A 114 -13.06 -5.09 -13.29
CA SER A 114 -13.51 -6.11 -12.35
C SER A 114 -15.00 -6.40 -12.50
N MET A 115 -15.84 -5.36 -12.61
CA MET A 115 -17.28 -5.55 -12.84
C MET A 115 -17.59 -6.13 -14.22
N ARG A 116 -16.86 -5.72 -15.26
CA ARG A 116 -16.99 -6.33 -16.60
C ARG A 116 -16.57 -7.80 -16.62
N THR A 117 -15.59 -8.17 -15.81
CA THR A 117 -15.17 -9.57 -15.63
C THR A 117 -16.32 -10.40 -15.07
N LEU A 118 -17.01 -9.88 -14.05
CA LEU A 118 -18.22 -10.47 -13.44
C LEU A 118 -19.49 -10.37 -14.30
N ALA A 119 -19.33 -10.11 -15.61
CA ALA A 119 -20.41 -10.00 -16.59
C ALA A 119 -21.44 -8.88 -16.34
N CYS A 120 -21.13 -7.87 -15.51
CA CYS A 120 -21.99 -6.70 -15.37
C CYS A 120 -22.05 -5.88 -16.66
N GLY A 121 -23.20 -5.25 -16.91
CA GLY A 121 -23.39 -4.31 -18.01
C GLY A 121 -22.49 -3.08 -17.89
N ARG A 122 -22.26 -2.38 -19.01
CA ARG A 122 -21.36 -1.20 -19.06
C ARG A 122 -21.79 -0.10 -18.10
N LYS A 123 -23.09 0.15 -18.00
CA LYS A 123 -23.66 1.21 -17.16
C LYS A 123 -23.46 0.90 -15.68
N ASN A 124 -23.84 -0.29 -15.23
CA ASN A 124 -23.69 -0.71 -13.84
C ASN A 124 -22.22 -0.80 -13.43
N SER A 125 -21.34 -1.24 -14.34
CA SER A 125 -19.89 -1.24 -14.11
C SER A 125 -19.33 0.16 -13.92
N ALA A 126 -19.73 1.13 -14.75
CA ALA A 126 -19.29 2.51 -14.64
C ALA A 126 -19.87 3.20 -13.40
N LEU A 127 -21.15 2.95 -13.07
CA LEU A 127 -21.78 3.42 -11.84
C LEU A 127 -21.05 2.92 -10.59
N CYS A 128 -20.77 1.62 -10.53
CA CYS A 128 -20.04 1.00 -9.43
C CYS A 128 -18.63 1.60 -9.27
N SER A 129 -17.94 1.83 -10.38
CA SER A 129 -16.59 2.44 -10.39
C SER A 129 -16.59 3.90 -9.98
N PHE A 130 -17.61 4.66 -10.41
CA PHE A 130 -17.83 6.04 -10.01
C PHE A 130 -18.00 6.14 -8.48
N ILE A 131 -18.91 5.35 -7.91
CA ILE A 131 -19.17 5.33 -6.48
C ILE A 131 -17.93 4.90 -5.70
N TYR A 132 -17.22 3.88 -6.17
CA TYR A 132 -16.02 3.39 -5.47
C TYR A 132 -14.90 4.43 -5.43
N THR A 133 -14.66 5.11 -6.56
CA THR A 133 -13.64 6.16 -6.66
C THR A 133 -13.93 7.31 -5.69
N LEU A 134 -15.21 7.64 -5.49
CA LEU A 134 -15.70 8.69 -4.59
C LEU A 134 -16.11 8.19 -3.20
N SER A 135 -15.76 6.96 -2.83
CA SER A 135 -16.12 6.41 -1.52
C SER A 135 -15.44 7.24 -0.40
N VAL A 136 -16.22 7.54 0.65
CA VAL A 136 -15.80 8.49 1.71
C VAL A 136 -14.52 8.03 2.38
N TYR A 137 -14.46 6.76 2.76
CA TYR A 137 -13.27 6.18 3.38
C TYR A 137 -12.02 6.33 2.51
N ARG A 138 -12.15 6.10 1.20
CA ARG A 138 -11.03 6.21 0.26
C ARG A 138 -10.54 7.65 0.13
N LEU A 139 -11.47 8.60 -0.03
CA LEU A 139 -11.13 10.02 -0.09
C LEU A 139 -10.50 10.50 1.23
N GLY A 140 -10.98 10.00 2.38
CA GLY A 140 -10.33 10.21 3.67
C GLY A 140 -8.90 9.67 3.72
N CYS A 141 -8.65 8.48 3.15
CA CYS A 141 -7.29 7.95 3.06
C CYS A 141 -6.37 8.81 2.20
N ILE A 142 -6.89 9.45 1.14
CA ILE A 142 -6.10 10.35 0.27
C ILE A 142 -5.81 11.68 0.98
N PHE A 143 -6.84 12.31 1.54
CA PHE A 143 -6.79 13.73 1.88
C PHE A 143 -6.69 14.03 3.38
N ILE A 144 -7.20 13.16 4.24
CA ILE A 144 -7.14 13.34 5.70
C ILE A 144 -5.90 12.62 6.22
N ARG A 145 -5.73 11.37 5.81
CA ARG A 145 -4.65 10.51 6.30
C ARG A 145 -3.38 10.63 5.47
N GLY A 146 -3.48 10.90 4.17
CA GLY A 146 -2.32 10.81 3.29
C GLY A 146 -1.73 9.39 3.19
N ALA A 147 -2.53 8.36 3.50
CA ALA A 147 -2.11 6.96 3.59
C ALA A 147 -1.97 6.32 2.20
N LEU A 148 -0.98 6.79 1.44
CA LEU A 148 -0.79 6.46 0.02
C LEU A 148 -0.73 4.95 -0.26
N GLY A 149 -0.03 4.20 0.60
CA GLY A 149 0.09 2.74 0.46
C GLY A 149 -1.28 2.05 0.52
N GLU A 150 -2.13 2.48 1.46
CA GLU A 150 -3.48 1.93 1.61
C GLU A 150 -4.38 2.30 0.42
N VAL A 151 -4.31 3.54 -0.06
CA VAL A 151 -5.07 3.99 -1.25
C VAL A 151 -4.71 3.16 -2.49
N LEU A 152 -3.41 2.89 -2.70
CA LEU A 152 -2.95 2.00 -3.76
C LEU A 152 -3.45 0.55 -3.54
N GLY A 153 -3.40 0.03 -2.32
CA GLY A 153 -3.96 -1.29 -2.00
C GLY A 153 -5.46 -1.39 -2.31
N MET A 154 -6.23 -0.34 -2.00
CA MET A 154 -7.65 -0.24 -2.34
C MET A 154 -7.86 -0.28 -3.87
N CYS A 155 -7.03 0.41 -4.66
CA CYS A 155 -7.09 0.41 -6.13
C CYS A 155 -7.16 -1.01 -6.74
N PHE A 156 -6.36 -1.95 -6.19
CA PHE A 156 -6.26 -3.33 -6.70
C PHE A 156 -7.21 -4.32 -6.04
N PHE A 157 -7.83 -3.99 -4.90
CA PHE A 157 -8.73 -4.87 -4.17
C PHE A 157 -9.92 -5.42 -5.01
N PRO A 158 -10.54 -4.65 -5.93
CA PRO A 158 -11.56 -5.19 -6.83
C PRO A 158 -11.14 -6.42 -7.64
N LEU A 159 -9.86 -6.54 -8.00
CA LEU A 159 -9.34 -7.71 -8.72
C LEU A 159 -9.28 -8.95 -7.83
N ILE A 160 -9.17 -8.79 -6.52
CA ILE A 160 -9.22 -9.92 -5.57
C ILE A 160 -10.61 -10.53 -5.58
N VAL A 161 -11.64 -9.69 -5.53
CA VAL A 161 -13.04 -10.14 -5.54
C VAL A 161 -13.40 -10.75 -6.89
N ALA A 162 -13.12 -10.04 -8.00
CA ALA A 162 -13.47 -10.52 -9.34
C ALA A 162 -12.61 -11.71 -9.78
N GLY A 163 -11.29 -11.62 -9.66
CA GLY A 163 -10.35 -12.69 -10.00
C GLY A 163 -10.52 -13.91 -9.11
N GLY A 164 -10.79 -13.71 -7.82
CA GLY A 164 -11.10 -14.79 -6.88
C GLY A 164 -12.39 -15.52 -7.25
N TYR A 165 -13.47 -14.80 -7.59
CA TYR A 165 -14.70 -15.44 -8.06
C TYR A 165 -14.49 -16.25 -9.34
N GLU A 166 -13.81 -15.68 -10.34
CA GLU A 166 -13.52 -16.37 -11.61
C GLU A 166 -12.69 -17.63 -11.39
N LEU A 167 -11.65 -17.54 -10.57
CA LEU A 167 -10.78 -18.67 -10.24
C LEU A 167 -11.56 -19.77 -9.52
N LEU A 168 -12.36 -19.41 -8.52
CA LEU A 168 -13.00 -20.37 -7.60
C LEU A 168 -14.33 -20.94 -8.10
N SER A 169 -15.05 -20.22 -8.96
CA SER A 169 -16.38 -20.61 -9.43
C SER A 169 -16.63 -20.31 -10.91
N GLY A 170 -16.11 -19.20 -11.43
CA GLY A 170 -16.29 -18.80 -12.82
C GLY A 170 -15.28 -19.45 -13.76
N ASN A 171 -14.76 -18.67 -14.70
CA ASN A 171 -13.75 -19.09 -15.65
C ASN A 171 -12.35 -19.12 -15.00
N ARG A 172 -11.95 -20.31 -14.52
CA ARG A 172 -10.65 -20.55 -13.85
C ARG A 172 -9.42 -20.06 -14.62
N LYS A 173 -9.52 -19.99 -15.94
CA LYS A 173 -8.46 -19.49 -16.83
C LYS A 173 -8.13 -18.00 -16.66
N ARG A 174 -8.95 -17.24 -15.93
CA ARG A 174 -8.77 -15.82 -15.59
C ARG A 174 -7.97 -15.60 -14.30
N TRP A 175 -7.37 -16.65 -13.72
CA TRP A 175 -6.47 -16.57 -12.56
C TRP A 175 -5.37 -15.49 -12.63
N PRO A 176 -4.84 -15.03 -13.80
CA PRO A 176 -3.84 -13.97 -13.81
C PRO A 176 -4.36 -12.61 -13.32
N LEU A 177 -5.68 -12.37 -13.36
CA LEU A 177 -6.27 -11.18 -12.73
C LEU A 177 -5.98 -11.15 -11.23
N LEU A 178 -5.99 -12.31 -10.58
CA LEU A 178 -5.68 -12.44 -9.16
C LEU A 178 -4.20 -12.22 -8.88
N VAL A 179 -3.32 -12.64 -9.80
CA VAL A 179 -1.87 -12.33 -9.71
C VAL A 179 -1.63 -10.83 -9.77
N ILE A 180 -2.27 -10.13 -10.71
CA ILE A 180 -2.17 -8.66 -10.83
C ILE A 180 -2.74 -7.99 -9.57
N GLY A 181 -3.89 -8.44 -9.08
CA GLY A 181 -4.51 -7.92 -7.86
C GLY A 181 -3.63 -8.07 -6.64
N VAL A 182 -3.17 -9.29 -6.33
CA VAL A 182 -2.36 -9.56 -5.14
C VAL A 182 -0.97 -8.93 -5.23
N THR A 183 -0.33 -8.99 -6.40
CA THR A 183 0.96 -8.31 -6.62
C THR A 183 0.79 -6.80 -6.46
N GLY A 184 -0.27 -6.22 -7.02
CA GLY A 184 -0.57 -4.79 -6.87
C GLY A 184 -0.72 -4.39 -5.41
N ILE A 185 -1.48 -5.16 -4.61
CA ILE A 185 -1.65 -4.87 -3.17
C ILE A 185 -0.33 -5.07 -2.41
N LEU A 186 0.40 -6.16 -2.66
CA LEU A 186 1.69 -6.45 -2.03
C LEU A 186 2.72 -5.36 -2.30
N GLN A 187 2.73 -4.82 -3.53
CA GLN A 187 3.61 -3.73 -3.93
C GLN A 187 3.13 -2.34 -3.49
N SER A 188 2.02 -2.28 -2.74
CA SER A 188 1.42 -1.05 -2.23
C SER A 188 1.49 -0.96 -0.71
N HIS A 189 1.04 -2.00 0.00
CA HIS A 189 0.87 -1.98 1.44
C HIS A 189 0.76 -3.38 2.03
N ILE A 190 1.68 -3.72 2.93
CA ILE A 190 1.78 -5.06 3.56
C ILE A 190 0.50 -5.38 4.35
N ILE A 191 -0.05 -4.41 5.09
CA ILE A 191 -1.24 -4.64 5.91
C ILE A 191 -2.47 -4.88 5.03
N SER A 192 -2.64 -4.12 3.93
CA SER A 192 -3.70 -4.41 2.96
C SER A 192 -3.52 -5.78 2.29
N THR A 193 -2.28 -6.26 2.16
CA THR A 193 -2.00 -7.61 1.65
C THR A 193 -2.47 -8.69 2.62
N PHE A 194 -2.22 -8.49 3.92
CA PHE A 194 -2.75 -9.36 4.95
C PHE A 194 -4.29 -9.40 4.93
N LEU A 195 -4.95 -8.24 4.78
CA LEU A 195 -6.41 -8.18 4.64
C LEU A 195 -6.91 -8.91 3.38
N ALA A 196 -6.24 -8.73 2.24
CA ALA A 196 -6.56 -9.44 1.01
C ALA A 196 -6.39 -10.96 1.15
N LEU A 197 -5.36 -11.41 1.87
CA LEU A 197 -5.16 -12.82 2.20
C LEU A 197 -6.30 -13.37 3.07
N CYS A 198 -6.71 -12.65 4.12
CA CYS A 198 -7.83 -13.03 4.97
C CYS A 198 -9.13 -13.19 4.16
N VAL A 199 -9.46 -12.21 3.31
CA VAL A 199 -10.64 -12.28 2.43
C VAL A 199 -10.50 -13.43 1.42
N GLY A 200 -9.32 -13.63 0.85
CA GLY A 200 -9.03 -14.74 -0.06
C GLY A 200 -9.24 -16.11 0.59
N ILE A 201 -8.78 -16.30 1.83
CA ILE A 201 -8.98 -17.55 2.60
C ILE A 201 -10.46 -17.79 2.84
N VAL A 202 -11.22 -16.77 3.26
CA VAL A 202 -12.68 -16.87 3.44
C VAL A 202 -13.36 -17.27 2.13
N MET A 203 -12.99 -16.66 1.00
CA MET A 203 -13.52 -17.02 -0.32
C MET A 203 -13.18 -18.48 -0.68
N ILE A 204 -11.94 -18.91 -0.51
CA ILE A 204 -11.53 -20.31 -0.77
C ILE A 204 -12.37 -21.27 0.07
N TRP A 205 -12.57 -20.97 1.36
CA TRP A 205 -13.38 -21.80 2.25
C TRP A 205 -14.85 -21.87 1.81
N MET A 206 -15.44 -20.76 1.37
CA MET A 206 -16.81 -20.72 0.83
C MET A 206 -16.96 -21.53 -0.46
N TYR A 207 -15.93 -21.59 -1.30
CA TYR A 207 -15.90 -22.32 -2.58
C TYR A 207 -15.16 -23.67 -2.51
N ARG A 208 -14.83 -24.18 -1.30
CA ARG A 208 -14.01 -25.39 -1.11
C ARG A 208 -14.51 -26.61 -1.90
N ARG A 209 -15.83 -26.76 -2.05
CA ARG A 209 -16.43 -27.85 -2.84
C ARG A 209 -16.06 -27.75 -4.32
N ASN A 210 -16.14 -26.57 -4.92
CA ASN A 210 -15.73 -26.32 -6.31
C ASN A 210 -14.22 -26.51 -6.47
N VAL A 211 -13.42 -26.03 -5.50
CA VAL A 211 -11.96 -26.16 -5.52
C VAL A 211 -11.52 -27.63 -5.63
N VAL A 212 -12.13 -28.49 -4.82
CA VAL A 212 -11.82 -29.93 -4.80
C VAL A 212 -12.40 -30.65 -6.01
N LYS A 213 -13.72 -30.52 -6.27
CA LYS A 213 -14.41 -31.30 -7.32
C LYS A 213 -13.92 -30.96 -8.73
N GLU A 214 -13.66 -29.68 -9.01
CA GLU A 214 -13.25 -29.21 -10.34
C GLU A 214 -11.72 -29.13 -10.49
N LYS A 215 -10.97 -29.58 -9.47
CA LYS A 215 -9.50 -29.55 -9.40
C LYS A 215 -8.90 -28.14 -9.61
N ARG A 216 -9.62 -27.09 -9.19
CA ARG A 216 -9.18 -25.67 -9.31
C ARG A 216 -7.98 -25.32 -8.42
N TRP A 217 -7.58 -26.23 -7.53
CA TRP A 217 -6.37 -26.09 -6.73
C TRP A 217 -5.09 -25.98 -7.58
N LYS A 218 -5.09 -26.48 -8.82
CA LYS A 218 -3.97 -26.33 -9.75
C LYS A 218 -3.77 -24.87 -10.15
N GLU A 219 -4.85 -24.19 -10.53
CA GLU A 219 -4.81 -22.77 -10.86
C GLU A 219 -4.52 -21.92 -9.62
N LEU A 220 -5.00 -22.32 -8.42
CA LEU A 220 -4.59 -21.68 -7.16
C LEU A 220 -3.08 -21.78 -6.95
N LEU A 221 -2.49 -22.97 -7.10
CA LEU A 221 -1.06 -23.18 -6.94
C LEU A 221 -0.25 -22.37 -7.97
N LEU A 222 -0.70 -22.34 -9.22
CA LEU A 222 -0.07 -21.53 -10.26
C LEU A 222 -0.15 -20.02 -9.95
N PHE A 223 -1.31 -19.54 -9.52
CA PHE A 223 -1.48 -18.15 -9.05
C PHE A 223 -0.51 -17.84 -7.90
N CYS A 224 -0.42 -18.70 -6.88
CA CYS A 224 0.48 -18.51 -5.75
C CYS A 224 1.95 -18.49 -6.19
N ALA A 225 2.36 -19.45 -7.03
CA ALA A 225 3.73 -19.53 -7.54
C ALA A 225 4.12 -18.29 -8.36
N CYS A 226 3.26 -17.88 -9.31
CA CYS A 226 3.49 -16.68 -10.13
C CYS A 226 3.56 -15.41 -9.26
N THR A 227 2.65 -15.26 -8.30
CA THR A 227 2.66 -14.11 -7.38
C THR A 227 3.93 -14.11 -6.54
N PHE A 228 4.37 -15.25 -6.01
CA PHE A 228 5.60 -15.33 -5.23
C PHE A 228 6.83 -14.94 -6.06
N ILE A 229 7.00 -15.54 -7.25
CA ILE A 229 8.14 -15.28 -8.15
C ILE A 229 8.21 -13.79 -8.54
N LEU A 230 7.07 -13.19 -8.91
CA LEU A 230 7.01 -11.78 -9.28
C LEU A 230 7.43 -10.82 -8.15
N ASN A 231 7.31 -11.25 -6.90
CA ASN A 231 7.53 -10.40 -5.74
C ASN A 231 8.81 -10.76 -4.98
N LEU A 232 9.62 -11.72 -5.45
CA LEU A 232 10.90 -12.09 -4.84
C LEU A 232 11.82 -10.88 -4.62
N TRP A 233 11.88 -9.97 -5.60
CA TRP A 233 12.70 -8.76 -5.53
C TRP A 233 12.44 -7.90 -4.29
N PHE A 234 11.21 -7.92 -3.76
CA PHE A 234 10.81 -7.24 -2.54
C PHE A 234 10.83 -8.18 -1.33
N LEU A 235 10.26 -9.38 -1.47
CA LEU A 235 10.09 -10.32 -0.35
C LEU A 235 11.43 -10.79 0.23
N VAL A 236 12.45 -11.00 -0.60
CA VAL A 236 13.77 -11.46 -0.14
C VAL A 236 14.47 -10.41 0.74
N PRO A 237 14.69 -9.15 0.28
CA PRO A 237 15.25 -8.13 1.15
C PRO A 237 14.33 -7.81 2.33
N PHE A 238 13.01 -7.73 2.13
CA PHE A 238 12.06 -7.52 3.23
C PHE A 238 12.25 -8.52 4.37
N LEU A 239 12.29 -9.83 4.07
CA LEU A 239 12.46 -10.88 5.09
C LEU A 239 13.84 -10.85 5.76
N ASP A 240 14.88 -10.39 5.06
CA ASP A 240 16.22 -10.29 5.62
C ASP A 240 16.36 -9.10 6.58
N PHE A 241 15.76 -7.96 6.22
CA PHE A 241 15.66 -6.79 7.10
C PHE A 241 14.72 -7.06 8.28
N TYR A 242 13.57 -7.68 8.06
CA TYR A 242 12.57 -7.95 9.11
C TYR A 242 13.06 -8.90 10.20
N ARG A 243 14.09 -9.72 9.92
CA ARG A 243 14.74 -10.58 10.92
C ARG A 243 15.74 -9.85 11.81
N GLN A 244 16.13 -8.63 11.44
CA GLN A 244 17.01 -7.81 12.27
C GLN A 244 16.26 -7.29 13.50
N PRO A 245 16.96 -6.96 14.60
CA PRO A 245 16.34 -6.40 15.80
C PRO A 245 15.92 -4.95 15.54
N LEU A 246 14.86 -4.74 14.77
CA LEU A 246 14.34 -3.42 14.42
C LEU A 246 13.32 -2.94 15.44
N ASN A 247 13.25 -1.64 15.63
CA ASN A 247 12.13 -0.97 16.26
C ASN A 247 10.92 -1.03 15.32
N LEU A 248 10.04 -2.00 15.57
CA LEU A 248 8.77 -2.15 14.87
C LEU A 248 7.61 -1.52 15.66
N ASN A 249 7.91 -0.87 16.79
CA ASN A 249 6.89 -0.27 17.63
C ASN A 249 6.44 1.06 17.03
N ILE A 250 5.19 1.09 16.56
CA ILE A 250 4.44 2.34 16.48
C ILE A 250 4.21 2.78 17.92
N GLN A 251 4.39 4.05 18.29
CA GLN A 251 3.97 4.54 19.61
C GLN A 251 2.51 4.09 19.85
N GLY A 252 2.26 3.29 20.89
CA GLY A 252 0.95 2.68 21.16
C GLY A 252 0.74 1.23 20.68
N SER A 253 1.73 0.57 20.09
CA SER A 253 1.71 -0.85 19.65
C SER A 253 1.75 -1.89 20.77
N GLY A 254 1.31 -1.52 21.98
CA GLY A 254 1.05 -2.46 23.07
C GLY A 254 -0.23 -3.29 22.83
N LYS A 255 -0.52 -4.22 23.76
CA LYS A 255 -1.83 -4.86 23.83
C LYS A 255 -2.92 -3.77 23.77
N GLY A 256 -3.82 -3.89 22.80
CA GLY A 256 -5.00 -3.02 22.73
C GLY A 256 -5.05 -2.03 21.57
N ILE A 257 -4.00 -1.81 20.75
CA ILE A 257 -4.08 -0.81 19.65
C ILE A 257 -5.33 -0.98 18.75
N TYR A 258 -5.67 -2.22 18.42
CA TYR A 258 -6.89 -2.53 17.67
C TYR A 258 -8.15 -2.15 18.44
N TYR A 259 -8.32 -2.65 19.67
CA TYR A 259 -9.43 -2.31 20.56
C TYR A 259 -9.60 -0.80 20.77
N LEU A 260 -8.50 -0.10 21.06
CA LEU A 260 -8.46 1.34 21.32
C LEU A 260 -8.85 2.18 20.10
N ASN A 261 -8.78 1.61 18.88
CA ASN A 261 -9.15 2.28 17.64
C ASN A 261 -10.39 1.66 16.98
N THR A 262 -11.22 0.94 17.74
CA THR A 262 -12.48 0.37 17.23
C THR A 262 -13.48 1.45 16.89
N ILE A 263 -14.20 1.27 15.78
CA ILE A 263 -15.17 2.25 15.32
C ILE A 263 -16.42 2.18 16.19
N ILE A 264 -16.79 3.29 16.81
CA ILE A 264 -18.06 3.41 17.51
C ILE A 264 -19.17 3.37 16.45
N PRO A 265 -20.25 2.57 16.60
CA PRO A 265 -21.27 2.41 15.56
C PRO A 265 -21.84 3.73 15.01
N ALA A 266 -21.98 4.75 15.84
CA ALA A 266 -22.40 6.08 15.40
C ALA A 266 -21.46 6.71 14.37
N GLN A 267 -20.14 6.46 14.44
CA GLN A 267 -19.15 6.98 13.49
C GLN A 267 -19.28 6.35 12.10
N LEU A 268 -19.73 5.10 12.00
CA LEU A 268 -20.07 4.50 10.71
C LEU A 268 -21.17 5.31 10.01
N PHE A 269 -22.06 5.94 10.76
CA PHE A 269 -23.12 6.81 10.25
C PHE A 269 -22.76 8.31 10.32
N ASN A 270 -21.51 8.67 10.62
CA ASN A 270 -21.04 10.04 10.54
C ASN A 270 -20.74 10.42 9.06
N LEU A 271 -21.81 10.41 8.26
CA LEU A 271 -21.77 10.49 6.80
C LEU A 271 -21.24 11.84 6.28
N LEU A 272 -21.25 12.86 7.13
CA LEU A 272 -20.87 14.25 6.83
C LEU A 272 -19.77 14.77 7.77
N GLY A 273 -19.17 13.90 8.59
CA GLY A 273 -18.24 14.32 9.63
C GLY A 273 -17.05 15.11 9.07
N ASP A 274 -16.67 16.15 9.81
CA ASP A 274 -15.78 17.22 9.38
C ASP A 274 -14.53 17.35 10.26
N ASN A 275 -14.19 16.30 11.00
CA ASN A 275 -13.02 16.30 11.88
C ASN A 275 -11.78 15.68 11.21
N PHE A 276 -10.58 16.08 11.65
CA PHE A 276 -9.28 15.64 11.11
C PHE A 276 -8.40 14.94 12.16
N GLY A 277 -8.88 14.81 13.40
CA GLY A 277 -8.13 14.18 14.47
C GLY A 277 -7.98 12.68 14.29
N ILE A 278 -7.14 12.12 15.14
CA ILE A 278 -6.82 10.69 15.21
C ILE A 278 -7.90 10.01 16.07
N ALA A 279 -8.12 8.71 15.86
CA ALA A 279 -8.99 7.95 16.76
C ALA A 279 -8.47 8.01 18.19
N TYR A 280 -9.38 8.22 19.14
CA TYR A 280 -9.16 8.07 20.57
C TYR A 280 -9.78 6.76 21.05
N THR A 281 -9.58 6.47 22.33
CA THR A 281 -10.21 5.30 22.94
C THR A 281 -11.73 5.43 22.89
N PRO A 282 -12.49 4.32 22.79
CA PRO A 282 -13.94 4.37 22.71
C PRO A 282 -14.63 5.13 23.87
N GLU A 283 -13.94 5.28 25.00
CA GLU A 283 -14.38 6.02 26.18
C GLU A 283 -14.46 7.54 25.96
N HIS A 284 -13.64 8.09 25.07
CA HIS A 284 -13.62 9.53 24.74
C HIS A 284 -14.70 9.93 23.72
N GLY A 285 -15.47 8.97 23.22
CA GLY A 285 -16.49 9.20 22.22
C GLY A 285 -15.90 9.49 20.84
N ILE A 286 -16.53 10.40 20.08
CA ILE A 286 -16.21 10.64 18.65
C ILE A 286 -15.71 12.06 18.37
N LEU A 287 -15.53 12.86 19.42
CA LEU A 287 -15.24 14.28 19.30
C LEU A 287 -13.83 14.49 18.73
N GLY A 288 -13.73 15.26 17.65
CA GLY A 288 -12.45 15.57 17.01
C GLY A 288 -11.87 14.46 16.13
N GLU A 289 -12.43 13.24 16.12
CA GLU A 289 -11.94 12.13 15.30
C GLU A 289 -12.33 12.24 13.82
N MET A 290 -11.45 11.84 12.92
CA MET A 290 -11.79 11.73 11.51
C MET A 290 -12.98 10.79 11.24
N SER A 291 -13.71 11.07 10.17
CA SER A 291 -14.86 10.27 9.75
C SER A 291 -14.46 8.84 9.35
N MET A 292 -14.84 7.86 10.17
CA MET A 292 -14.59 6.44 9.93
C MET A 292 -15.82 5.76 9.31
N THR A 293 -16.19 6.18 8.10
CA THR A 293 -17.38 5.67 7.40
C THR A 293 -17.09 5.25 5.96
N PRO A 294 -17.67 4.13 5.48
CA PRO A 294 -17.74 3.80 4.05
C PRO A 294 -18.48 4.86 3.22
N GLY A 295 -19.39 5.62 3.84
CA GLY A 295 -20.23 6.64 3.20
C GLY A 295 -21.63 6.14 2.82
N MET A 296 -22.52 7.09 2.57
CA MET A 296 -23.96 6.84 2.40
C MET A 296 -24.26 5.97 1.18
N SER A 297 -23.53 6.16 0.09
CA SER A 297 -23.67 5.36 -1.14
C SER A 297 -23.38 3.87 -0.90
N VAL A 298 -22.40 3.55 -0.05
CA VAL A 298 -22.10 2.17 0.34
C VAL A 298 -23.21 1.61 1.23
N PHE A 299 -23.74 2.39 2.18
CA PHE A 299 -24.87 1.94 3.01
C PHE A 299 -26.16 1.73 2.23
N LEU A 300 -26.47 2.59 1.25
CA LEU A 300 -27.59 2.38 0.33
C LEU A 300 -27.40 1.09 -0.49
N GLY A 301 -26.17 0.82 -0.92
CA GLY A 301 -25.81 -0.46 -1.56
C GLY A 301 -26.02 -1.66 -0.63
N LEU A 302 -25.60 -1.55 0.63
CA LEU A 302 -25.80 -2.60 1.64
C LEU A 302 -27.30 -2.82 1.93
N ALA A 303 -28.10 -1.77 2.01
CA ALA A 303 -29.55 -1.87 2.18
C ALA A 303 -30.20 -2.58 0.97
N LEU A 304 -29.81 -2.22 -0.26
CA LEU A 304 -30.30 -2.88 -1.46
C LEU A 304 -29.91 -4.37 -1.50
N LEU A 305 -28.67 -4.69 -1.13
CA LEU A 305 -28.22 -6.08 -0.99
C LEU A 305 -29.03 -6.84 0.05
N THR A 306 -29.26 -6.25 1.21
CA THR A 306 -30.03 -6.87 2.30
C THR A 306 -31.46 -7.15 1.85
N ALA A 307 -32.10 -6.20 1.16
CA ALA A 307 -33.43 -6.38 0.57
C ALA A 307 -33.44 -7.51 -0.48
N PHE A 308 -32.42 -7.58 -1.34
CA PHE A 308 -32.29 -8.66 -2.32
C PHE A 308 -32.18 -10.04 -1.65
N ILE A 309 -31.34 -10.17 -0.62
CA ILE A 309 -31.18 -11.42 0.11
C ILE A 309 -32.47 -11.81 0.85
N ALA A 310 -33.15 -10.85 1.47
CA ALA A 310 -34.43 -11.07 2.13
C ALA A 310 -35.52 -11.53 1.16
N ALA A 311 -35.54 -11.00 -0.07
CA ALA A 311 -36.49 -11.37 -1.11
C ALA A 311 -36.27 -12.78 -1.69
N ARG A 312 -35.14 -13.44 -1.39
CA ARG A 312 -34.77 -14.79 -1.86
C ARG A 312 -35.02 -15.05 -3.36
N PRO A 313 -34.57 -14.15 -4.27
CA PRO A 313 -34.82 -14.30 -5.69
C PRO A 313 -34.09 -15.52 -6.28
N LYS A 314 -34.71 -16.16 -7.28
CA LYS A 314 -34.06 -17.18 -8.10
C LYS A 314 -33.14 -16.49 -9.11
N SER A 315 -31.88 -16.27 -8.74
CA SER A 315 -30.84 -15.71 -9.61
C SER A 315 -29.62 -16.63 -9.62
N GLU A 316 -29.01 -16.82 -10.80
CA GLU A 316 -27.79 -17.62 -10.95
C GLU A 316 -26.63 -17.11 -10.08
N ASN A 317 -26.57 -15.78 -9.88
CA ASN A 317 -25.54 -15.12 -9.08
C ASN A 317 -25.89 -15.02 -7.58
N ASN A 318 -27.06 -15.47 -7.14
CA ASN A 318 -27.56 -15.25 -5.78
C ASN A 318 -26.57 -15.73 -4.70
N ARG A 319 -25.92 -16.89 -4.92
CA ARG A 319 -24.91 -17.40 -3.98
C ARG A 319 -23.71 -16.47 -3.84
N PHE A 320 -23.21 -15.91 -4.94
CA PHE A 320 -22.06 -15.01 -4.88
C PHE A 320 -22.43 -13.68 -4.24
N ILE A 321 -23.60 -13.12 -4.60
CA ILE A 321 -24.14 -11.89 -3.99
C ILE A 321 -24.29 -12.07 -2.47
N GLY A 322 -24.86 -13.18 -2.01
CA GLY A 322 -25.01 -13.49 -0.58
C GLY A 322 -23.67 -13.66 0.14
N ARG A 323 -22.64 -14.20 -0.53
CA ARG A 323 -21.28 -14.31 0.01
C ARG A 323 -20.60 -12.95 0.15
N CYS A 324 -20.77 -12.06 -0.84
CA CYS A 324 -20.29 -10.68 -0.77
C CYS A 324 -20.96 -9.94 0.39
N TRP A 325 -22.29 -10.06 0.52
CA TRP A 325 -23.06 -9.47 1.61
C TRP A 325 -22.59 -9.97 2.98
N CYS A 326 -22.50 -11.30 3.17
CA CYS A 326 -22.09 -11.90 4.44
C CYS A 326 -20.66 -11.50 4.82
N THR A 327 -19.72 -11.54 3.87
CA THR A 327 -18.32 -11.17 4.12
C THR A 327 -18.20 -9.68 4.44
N ALA A 328 -18.90 -8.82 3.71
CA ALA A 328 -18.89 -7.38 3.98
C ALA A 328 -19.48 -7.05 5.36
N LEU A 329 -20.60 -7.67 5.73
CA LEU A 329 -21.22 -7.47 7.04
C LEU A 329 -20.29 -7.93 8.17
N ALA A 330 -19.61 -9.06 8.00
CA ALA A 330 -18.61 -9.53 8.96
C ALA A 330 -17.45 -8.53 9.11
N LEU A 331 -16.92 -7.99 8.01
CA LEU A 331 -15.85 -6.98 8.04
C LEU A 331 -16.28 -5.69 8.73
N LEU A 332 -17.51 -5.21 8.46
CA LEU A 332 -18.07 -4.05 9.16
C LEU A 332 -18.22 -4.32 10.65
N LEU A 333 -18.78 -5.47 11.05
CA LEU A 333 -18.90 -5.83 12.47
C LEU A 333 -17.54 -5.93 13.17
N LEU A 334 -16.55 -6.56 12.52
CA LEU A 334 -15.18 -6.67 13.03
C LEU A 334 -14.50 -5.30 13.18
N SER A 335 -14.91 -4.30 12.41
CA SER A 335 -14.35 -2.94 12.53
C SER A 335 -14.88 -2.18 13.75
N THR A 336 -15.96 -2.63 14.38
CA THR A 336 -16.70 -1.85 15.38
C THR A 336 -16.42 -2.28 16.82
N SER A 337 -16.75 -1.38 17.75
CA SER A 337 -16.74 -1.63 19.19
C SER A 337 -17.93 -2.48 19.68
N ILE A 338 -18.83 -2.93 18.80
CA ILE A 338 -19.94 -3.85 19.14
C ILE A 338 -19.40 -5.18 19.67
N LEU A 339 -18.29 -5.65 19.09
CA LEU A 339 -17.64 -6.86 19.56
C LEU A 339 -16.79 -6.55 20.80
N PRO A 340 -16.76 -7.45 21.80
CA PRO A 340 -15.99 -7.24 23.03
C PRO A 340 -14.49 -7.47 22.78
N TRP A 341 -13.86 -6.58 22.02
CA TRP A 341 -12.48 -6.70 21.55
C TRP A 341 -11.47 -6.82 22.69
N GLU A 342 -11.71 -6.18 23.83
CA GLU A 342 -10.91 -6.36 25.05
C GLU A 342 -10.84 -7.83 25.47
N LYS A 343 -11.98 -8.54 25.47
CA LYS A 343 -12.04 -9.97 25.79
C LYS A 343 -11.47 -10.83 24.66
N LEU A 344 -11.76 -10.47 23.41
CA LEU A 344 -11.30 -11.23 22.24
C LEU A 344 -9.76 -11.16 22.09
N GLN A 345 -9.14 -10.02 22.40
CA GLN A 345 -7.69 -9.86 22.37
C GLN A 345 -6.97 -10.54 23.53
N ASN A 346 -7.68 -11.16 24.48
CA ASN A 346 -7.05 -12.12 25.41
C ASN A 346 -6.71 -13.45 24.72
N ILE A 347 -7.35 -13.76 23.58
CA ILE A 347 -7.03 -14.95 22.78
C ILE A 347 -5.81 -14.63 21.91
N GLY A 348 -4.70 -15.33 22.16
CA GLY A 348 -3.39 -14.99 21.56
C GLY A 348 -3.37 -14.90 20.03
N ILE A 349 -4.07 -15.78 19.32
CA ILE A 349 -4.16 -15.75 17.85
C ILE A 349 -4.93 -14.51 17.36
N ILE A 350 -6.04 -14.17 18.04
CA ILE A 350 -6.85 -12.99 17.71
C ILE A 350 -6.04 -11.72 17.99
N ASN A 351 -5.33 -11.66 19.12
CA ASN A 351 -4.50 -10.52 19.45
C ASN A 351 -3.39 -10.27 18.41
N LYS A 352 -2.75 -11.35 17.92
CA LYS A 352 -1.74 -11.24 16.86
C LYS A 352 -2.35 -10.71 15.55
N ALA A 353 -3.47 -11.28 15.12
CA ALA A 353 -4.15 -10.83 13.90
C ALA A 353 -4.64 -9.37 14.00
N ALA A 354 -5.25 -9.02 15.13
CA ALA A 354 -5.69 -7.66 15.44
C ALA A 354 -4.50 -6.68 15.50
N GLY A 355 -3.41 -7.09 16.13
CA GLY A 355 -2.16 -6.33 16.19
C GLY A 355 -1.52 -6.09 14.81
N TRP A 356 -1.64 -7.02 13.86
CA TRP A 356 -1.20 -6.81 12.48
C TRP A 356 -2.10 -5.86 11.69
N ILE A 357 -3.42 -5.86 11.96
CA ILE A 357 -4.35 -4.92 11.34
C ILE A 357 -4.17 -3.53 11.92
N GLN A 358 -3.85 -3.43 13.22
CA GLN A 358 -3.69 -2.22 14.04
C GLN A 358 -4.92 -1.33 14.10
N PHE A 359 -5.37 -0.79 12.97
CA PHE A 359 -6.50 0.12 12.85
C PHE A 359 -7.69 -0.59 12.18
N PRO A 360 -8.76 -0.90 12.94
CA PRO A 360 -9.96 -1.60 12.46
C PRO A 360 -10.63 -0.92 11.25
N MET A 361 -10.48 0.39 11.12
CA MET A 361 -10.96 1.16 9.98
C MET A 361 -10.43 0.66 8.63
N ARG A 362 -9.26 0.01 8.59
CA ARG A 362 -8.70 -0.59 7.36
C ARG A 362 -9.61 -1.66 6.75
N LEU A 363 -10.56 -2.20 7.51
CA LEU A 363 -11.58 -3.14 7.02
C LEU A 363 -12.67 -2.47 6.15
N LEU A 364 -12.85 -1.15 6.26
CA LEU A 364 -13.88 -0.42 5.53
C LEU A 364 -13.64 -0.42 4.01
N GLY A 365 -12.39 -0.38 3.56
CA GLY A 365 -12.04 -0.46 2.14
C GLY A 365 -12.48 -1.77 1.48
N PRO A 366 -12.01 -2.94 1.98
CA PRO A 366 -12.48 -4.25 1.54
C PRO A 366 -14.00 -4.43 1.62
N ALA A 367 -14.63 -3.99 2.71
CA ALA A 367 -16.08 -4.06 2.87
C ALA A 367 -16.82 -3.26 1.78
N SER A 368 -16.35 -2.06 1.48
CA SER A 368 -16.91 -1.19 0.43
C SER A 368 -16.86 -1.86 -0.95
N VAL A 369 -15.76 -2.52 -1.30
CA VAL A 369 -15.63 -3.23 -2.59
C VAL A 369 -16.63 -4.38 -2.69
N LEU A 370 -16.77 -5.18 -1.63
CA LEU A 370 -17.71 -6.32 -1.61
C LEU A 370 -19.16 -5.84 -1.71
N ILE A 371 -19.53 -4.77 -0.99
CA ILE A 371 -20.87 -4.18 -1.03
C ILE A 371 -21.17 -3.62 -2.43
N LEU A 372 -20.26 -2.84 -3.00
CA LEU A 372 -20.48 -2.24 -4.31
C LEU A 372 -20.50 -3.28 -5.43
N THR A 373 -19.68 -4.34 -5.32
CA THR A 373 -19.73 -5.49 -6.24
C THR A 373 -21.08 -6.18 -6.20
N GLY A 374 -21.56 -6.52 -4.99
CA GLY A 374 -22.86 -7.13 -4.82
C GLY A 374 -24.00 -6.23 -5.32
N THR A 375 -23.94 -4.93 -5.01
CA THR A 375 -24.92 -3.92 -5.43
C THR A 375 -25.02 -3.85 -6.96
N ALA A 376 -23.89 -3.85 -7.66
CA ALA A 376 -23.86 -3.84 -9.13
C ALA A 376 -24.51 -5.11 -9.71
N LEU A 377 -24.24 -6.29 -9.13
CA LEU A 377 -24.85 -7.55 -9.55
C LEU A 377 -26.35 -7.61 -9.27
N VAL A 378 -26.82 -7.01 -8.17
CA VAL A 378 -28.26 -6.88 -7.87
C VAL A 378 -28.95 -5.96 -8.87
N LEU A 379 -28.35 -4.80 -9.18
CA LEU A 379 -28.88 -3.88 -10.19
C LEU A 379 -28.90 -4.48 -11.60
N GLU A 380 -28.07 -5.48 -11.88
CA GLU A 380 -28.08 -6.24 -13.13
C GLU A 380 -29.18 -7.31 -13.11
N SER A 381 -29.18 -8.17 -12.09
CA SER A 381 -29.90 -9.44 -12.10
C SER A 381 -31.27 -9.45 -11.38
N TRP A 382 -31.62 -8.42 -10.61
CA TRP A 382 -32.88 -8.44 -9.86
C TRP A 382 -34.09 -8.02 -10.70
N GLU A 383 -34.75 -8.98 -11.32
CA GLU A 383 -35.87 -8.78 -12.27
C GLU A 383 -37.06 -8.00 -11.68
N VAL A 384 -37.31 -8.13 -10.37
CA VAL A 384 -38.41 -7.43 -9.67
C VAL A 384 -38.24 -5.90 -9.70
N LEU A 385 -36.99 -5.41 -9.80
CA LEU A 385 -36.74 -3.97 -9.89
C LEU A 385 -37.15 -3.46 -11.27
N SER A 386 -38.26 -2.71 -11.32
CA SER A 386 -38.67 -2.00 -12.53
C SER A 386 -37.58 -1.04 -13.01
N VAL A 387 -37.56 -0.75 -14.31
CA VAL A 387 -36.57 0.16 -14.92
C VAL A 387 -36.58 1.53 -14.25
N LYS A 388 -37.75 2.04 -13.82
CA LYS A 388 -37.89 3.30 -13.09
C LYS A 388 -37.18 3.24 -11.74
N VAL A 389 -37.40 2.17 -10.97
CA VAL A 389 -36.76 1.97 -9.66
C VAL A 389 -35.25 1.81 -9.80
N ARG A 390 -34.76 1.00 -10.77
CA ARG A 390 -33.31 0.86 -11.02
C ARG A 390 -32.64 2.20 -11.31
N ARG A 391 -33.29 3.07 -12.11
CA ARG A 391 -32.79 4.43 -12.38
C ARG A 391 -32.80 5.31 -11.13
N ALA A 392 -33.89 5.31 -10.37
CA ALA A 392 -33.99 6.08 -9.14
C ALA A 392 -32.91 5.69 -8.12
N VAL A 393 -32.71 4.38 -7.89
CA VAL A 393 -31.64 3.85 -7.04
C VAL A 393 -30.27 4.25 -7.56
N SER A 394 -30.03 4.16 -8.87
CA SER A 394 -28.76 4.59 -9.48
C SER A 394 -28.48 6.07 -9.26
N TYR A 395 -29.49 6.95 -9.39
CA TYR A 395 -29.35 8.38 -9.12
C TYR A 395 -29.12 8.66 -7.63
N ALA A 396 -29.83 7.97 -6.74
CA ALA A 396 -29.61 8.09 -5.30
C ALA A 396 -28.17 7.68 -4.90
N LEU A 397 -27.65 6.61 -5.50
CA LEU A 397 -26.26 6.18 -5.29
C LEU A 397 -25.24 7.19 -5.82
N ILE A 398 -25.51 7.84 -6.97
CA ILE A 398 -24.65 8.90 -7.50
C ILE A 398 -24.66 10.11 -6.56
N ILE A 399 -25.85 10.63 -6.21
CA ILE A 399 -25.99 11.83 -5.38
C ILE A 399 -25.35 11.62 -4.00
N SER A 400 -25.57 10.45 -3.39
CA SER A 400 -24.99 10.10 -2.10
C SER A 400 -23.46 9.89 -2.12
N ALA A 401 -22.86 9.65 -3.29
CA ALA A 401 -21.41 9.65 -3.46
C ALA A 401 -20.86 11.06 -3.76
N LEU A 402 -21.62 11.88 -4.48
CA LEU A 402 -21.26 13.25 -4.86
C LEU A 402 -21.13 14.18 -3.65
N ILE A 403 -22.16 14.20 -2.79
CA ILE A 403 -22.24 15.16 -1.68
C ILE A 403 -21.01 15.05 -0.76
N PRO A 404 -20.66 13.86 -0.23
CA PRO A 404 -19.50 13.74 0.64
C PRO A 404 -18.16 14.03 -0.07
N ALA A 405 -18.04 13.68 -1.36
CA ALA A 405 -16.82 13.95 -2.12
C ALA A 405 -16.55 15.46 -2.26
N ILE A 406 -17.60 16.24 -2.56
CA ILE A 406 -17.51 17.70 -2.62
C ILE A 406 -17.17 18.26 -1.23
N MET A 407 -17.83 17.77 -0.18
CA MET A 407 -17.59 18.24 1.20
C MET A 407 -16.17 17.95 1.68
N ILE A 408 -15.64 16.74 1.43
CA ILE A 408 -14.26 16.42 1.77
C ILE A 408 -13.31 17.34 1.00
N GLY A 409 -13.54 17.55 -0.30
CA GLY A 409 -12.65 18.39 -1.08
C GLY A 409 -12.70 19.88 -0.72
N THR A 410 -13.87 20.44 -0.39
CA THR A 410 -13.96 21.82 0.12
C THR A 410 -13.30 21.97 1.49
N LYS A 411 -13.34 20.91 2.30
CA LYS A 411 -12.67 20.86 3.60
C LYS A 411 -11.16 20.83 3.49
N VAL A 412 -10.61 20.10 2.52
CA VAL A 412 -9.17 20.09 2.23
C VAL A 412 -8.64 21.51 2.00
N PHE A 413 -9.40 22.37 1.32
CA PHE A 413 -9.01 23.77 1.12
C PHE A 413 -8.86 24.58 2.42
N ARG A 414 -9.52 24.16 3.50
CA ARG A 414 -9.44 24.80 4.82
C ARG A 414 -8.32 24.25 5.71
N GLN A 415 -7.61 23.21 5.26
CA GLN A 415 -6.47 22.68 6.00
C GLN A 415 -5.24 23.58 5.86
N ASN A 416 -4.37 23.46 6.86
CA ASN A 416 -3.03 24.03 6.80
C ASN A 416 -2.28 23.47 5.60
N THR A 417 -1.49 24.35 4.99
CA THR A 417 -0.55 23.97 3.95
C THR A 417 0.60 23.20 4.58
N PHE A 418 0.87 22.00 4.07
CA PHE A 418 2.09 21.27 4.41
C PHE A 418 3.27 21.84 3.62
N MET A 419 3.11 22.02 2.31
CA MET A 419 4.16 22.56 1.45
C MET A 419 3.62 23.09 0.12
N ASN A 420 4.29 24.07 -0.49
CA ASN A 420 3.96 24.48 -1.87
C ASN A 420 4.50 23.49 -2.90
N ALA A 421 3.81 23.35 -4.04
CA ALA A 421 4.15 22.34 -5.03
C ALA A 421 5.50 22.55 -5.73
N LEU A 422 6.01 23.78 -5.71
CA LEU A 422 7.26 24.19 -6.35
C LEU A 422 8.44 24.33 -5.37
N GLU A 423 8.18 24.17 -4.06
CA GLU A 423 9.23 24.29 -3.05
C GLU A 423 10.12 23.05 -3.01
N ALA A 424 11.39 23.28 -2.66
CA ALA A 424 12.29 22.20 -2.31
C ALA A 424 11.87 21.62 -0.96
N VAL A 425 11.76 20.30 -0.87
CA VAL A 425 11.39 19.62 0.38
C VAL A 425 12.61 19.63 1.32
N PRO A 426 12.51 20.23 2.52
CA PRO A 426 13.57 20.13 3.50
C PRO A 426 13.74 18.67 3.93
N GLN A 427 14.96 18.16 3.88
CA GLN A 427 15.29 16.79 4.27
C GLN A 427 15.42 16.62 5.79
N VAL A 428 14.42 17.06 6.54
CA VAL A 428 14.49 17.09 8.00
C VAL A 428 13.63 15.95 8.57
N ASN A 429 14.29 15.04 9.30
CA ASN A 429 13.74 14.07 10.28
C ASN A 429 12.29 13.61 10.06
N ALA A 430 11.95 13.18 8.84
CA ALA A 430 10.66 12.56 8.54
C ALA A 430 10.71 11.04 8.72
N MET A 431 11.17 10.61 9.90
CA MET A 431 10.87 9.25 10.35
C MET A 431 9.36 9.16 10.54
N GLY A 432 8.73 8.02 10.20
CA GLY A 432 7.34 7.80 10.59
C GLY A 432 7.16 8.08 12.09
N LEU A 433 5.94 8.44 12.52
CA LEU A 433 5.61 8.93 13.87
C LEU A 433 6.22 8.10 15.04
N GLY A 434 6.60 6.83 14.82
CA GLY A 434 7.21 5.94 15.80
C GLY A 434 8.72 5.67 15.72
N LYS A 435 9.51 6.36 14.86
CA LYS A 435 10.93 6.01 14.60
C LYS A 435 11.09 4.55 14.16
N GLU A 436 10.14 4.08 13.34
CA GLU A 436 10.05 2.72 12.83
C GLU A 436 11.35 2.34 12.09
N TYR A 437 11.69 1.06 12.01
CA TYR A 437 12.81 0.54 11.19
C TYR A 437 14.23 1.01 11.58
N LEU A 438 14.41 1.78 12.66
CA LEU A 438 15.71 1.89 13.32
C LEU A 438 16.05 0.58 14.01
N MET A 439 17.33 0.34 14.28
CA MET A 439 17.70 -0.80 15.13
C MET A 439 17.31 -0.51 16.58
N GLN A 440 16.93 -1.57 17.30
CA GLN A 440 16.60 -1.45 18.71
C GLN A 440 17.81 -0.91 19.47
N GLY A 441 17.56 0.08 20.33
CA GLY A 441 18.60 0.77 21.08
C GLY A 441 19.28 1.93 20.34
N THR A 442 18.92 2.23 19.08
CA THR A 442 19.40 3.44 18.41
C THR A 442 18.74 4.69 19.00
N ASP A 443 19.56 5.60 19.50
CA ASP A 443 19.23 6.96 19.86
C ASP A 443 19.45 7.88 18.65
N ASP A 444 18.34 8.35 18.06
CA ASP A 444 18.32 9.28 16.94
C ASP A 444 18.85 10.66 17.30
N ALA A 445 18.81 11.05 18.58
CA ALA A 445 19.37 12.32 19.03
C ALA A 445 20.91 12.34 18.96
N LEU A 446 21.56 11.18 18.80
CA LEU A 446 23.00 11.04 18.60
C LEU A 446 23.41 11.01 17.12
N LEU A 447 22.45 10.95 16.19
CA LEU A 447 22.70 10.89 14.74
C LEU A 447 22.91 12.30 14.15
N TYR A 448 23.90 13.02 14.66
CA TYR A 448 24.27 14.36 14.20
C TYR A 448 25.77 14.52 13.95
N GLN A 449 26.59 13.55 14.36
CA GLN A 449 28.04 13.65 14.21
C GLN A 449 28.40 13.63 12.72
N GLU A 450 29.18 14.64 12.32
CA GLU A 450 29.82 14.72 11.01
C GLU A 450 31.22 14.12 11.11
N GLY A 451 31.43 12.98 10.44
CA GLY A 451 32.75 12.36 10.30
C GLY A 451 32.86 10.97 10.92
N ILE A 452 34.09 10.44 10.90
CA ILE A 452 34.42 9.09 11.37
C ILE A 452 34.90 9.16 12.82
N SER A 453 34.29 8.34 13.68
CA SER A 453 34.72 8.13 15.06
C SER A 453 35.68 6.94 15.12
N ALA A 454 36.85 7.14 15.74
CA ALA A 454 37.90 6.13 15.91
C ALA A 454 38.77 6.54 17.10
N ASP A 455 39.58 5.62 17.64
CA ASP A 455 40.58 5.95 18.65
C ASP A 455 41.70 6.81 18.04
N ARG A 456 41.59 8.13 18.22
CA ARG A 456 42.52 9.13 17.67
C ARG A 456 43.93 9.04 18.25
N SER A 457 44.15 8.26 19.32
CA SER A 457 45.49 8.03 19.87
C SER A 457 46.30 7.01 19.05
N VAL A 458 45.62 6.19 18.23
CA VAL A 458 46.22 5.07 17.48
C VAL A 458 45.86 5.11 15.99
N VAL A 459 44.72 5.73 15.63
CA VAL A 459 44.21 5.80 14.27
C VAL A 459 44.10 7.24 13.79
N THR A 460 44.81 7.55 12.70
CA THR A 460 44.66 8.81 11.97
C THR A 460 43.75 8.58 10.76
N ILE A 461 42.76 9.45 10.56
CA ILE A 461 41.81 9.41 9.44
C ILE A 461 42.04 10.64 8.55
N GLU A 462 42.19 10.40 7.25
CA GLU A 462 42.46 11.41 6.22
C GLU A 462 41.52 11.26 5.02
N ASN A 463 41.44 12.29 4.17
CA ASN A 463 40.72 12.27 2.89
C ASN A 463 39.27 11.74 2.98
N TYR A 464 38.57 12.08 4.08
CA TYR A 464 37.19 11.67 4.29
C TYR A 464 36.25 12.40 3.34
N HIS A 465 35.51 11.64 2.54
CA HIS A 465 34.43 12.13 1.70
C HIS A 465 33.21 11.23 1.83
N LYS A 466 32.03 11.86 1.89
CA LYS A 466 30.73 11.17 1.93
C LYS A 466 29.78 11.75 0.90
N THR A 467 29.08 10.86 0.20
CA THR A 467 27.97 11.21 -0.70
C THR A 467 26.90 10.13 -0.59
N GLY A 468 25.78 10.45 0.06
CA GLY A 468 24.76 9.48 0.41
C GLY A 468 25.33 8.28 1.18
N THR A 469 25.15 7.07 0.64
CA THR A 469 25.68 5.83 1.23
C THR A 469 27.14 5.53 0.88
N HIS A 470 27.78 6.38 0.05
CA HIS A 470 29.19 6.22 -0.32
C HIS A 470 30.07 6.97 0.66
N ILE A 471 31.03 6.27 1.26
CA ILE A 471 32.09 6.88 2.07
C ILE A 471 33.45 6.41 1.54
N THR A 472 34.40 7.33 1.42
CA THR A 472 35.80 7.04 1.16
C THR A 472 36.66 7.76 2.19
N PHE A 473 37.68 7.09 2.71
CA PHE A 473 38.68 7.69 3.60
C PHE A 473 39.99 6.91 3.53
N SER A 474 41.09 7.56 3.86
CA SER A 474 42.38 6.94 4.12
C SER A 474 42.63 6.86 5.61
N TYR A 475 43.40 5.86 6.06
CA TYR A 475 43.75 5.73 7.46
C TYR A 475 45.21 5.30 7.64
N VAL A 476 45.76 5.64 8.79
CA VAL A 476 47.00 5.09 9.34
C VAL A 476 46.64 4.49 10.70
N ASN A 477 46.79 3.18 10.85
CA ASN A 477 46.48 2.44 12.07
C ASN A 477 47.75 1.88 12.70
N GLU A 478 48.11 2.35 13.89
CA GLU A 478 49.32 1.94 14.63
C GLU A 478 49.05 0.90 15.72
N GLY A 479 47.88 0.24 15.72
CA GLY A 479 47.55 -0.75 16.75
C GLY A 479 46.72 -1.93 16.25
N GLU A 480 46.43 -2.83 17.18
CA GLU A 480 45.66 -4.05 16.92
C GLU A 480 44.16 -3.84 17.19
N ASN A 481 43.32 -4.52 16.41
CA ASN A 481 41.86 -4.59 16.56
C ASN A 481 41.16 -3.23 16.56
N GLN A 482 41.72 -2.24 15.86
CA GLN A 482 41.16 -0.90 15.79
C GLN A 482 39.93 -0.83 14.88
N ARG A 483 39.01 0.07 15.25
CA ARG A 483 37.69 0.20 14.62
C ARG A 483 37.44 1.63 14.19
N ALA A 484 36.79 1.78 13.04
CA ALA A 484 36.29 3.04 12.54
C ALA A 484 34.76 2.98 12.45
N GLU A 485 34.09 3.85 13.18
CA GLU A 485 32.64 4.02 13.15
C GLU A 485 32.27 5.12 12.16
N LEU A 486 31.42 4.75 11.21
CA LEU A 486 31.06 5.59 10.09
C LEU A 486 29.69 6.23 10.35
N PRO A 487 29.43 7.45 9.84
CA PRO A 487 28.14 8.13 9.99
C PRO A 487 27.09 7.56 9.04
N LEU A 488 26.82 6.25 9.16
CA LEU A 488 25.82 5.45 8.47
C LEU A 488 25.23 4.49 9.48
N LEU A 489 23.91 4.36 9.55
CA LEU A 489 23.28 3.30 10.33
C LEU A 489 23.63 1.94 9.72
N TRP A 490 23.97 0.98 10.58
CA TRP A 490 24.22 -0.38 10.15
C TRP A 490 22.91 -0.97 9.60
N TYR A 491 22.98 -1.57 8.41
CA TYR A 491 21.90 -2.36 7.81
C TYR A 491 22.53 -3.48 6.96
N PRO A 492 21.87 -4.63 6.78
CA PRO A 492 22.40 -5.69 5.94
C PRO A 492 22.56 -5.22 4.49
N GLY A 493 23.75 -5.40 3.92
CA GLY A 493 24.03 -5.12 2.49
C GLY A 493 25.07 -4.02 2.20
N TYR A 494 25.62 -3.36 3.22
CA TYR A 494 26.82 -2.52 3.03
C TYR A 494 28.01 -3.37 2.59
N THR A 495 28.77 -2.86 1.63
CA THR A 495 30.02 -3.44 1.15
C THR A 495 31.14 -2.47 1.49
N VAL A 496 32.17 -3.00 2.16
CA VAL A 496 33.36 -2.23 2.55
C VAL A 496 34.56 -2.92 1.93
N LYS A 497 35.33 -2.17 1.14
CA LYS A 497 36.51 -2.67 0.44
C LYS A 497 37.72 -1.82 0.76
N ASP A 498 38.88 -2.45 0.81
CA ASP A 498 40.15 -1.74 0.80
C ASP A 498 40.55 -1.35 -0.64
N GLU A 499 41.72 -0.72 -0.77
CA GLU A 499 42.34 -0.31 -2.04
C GLU A 499 42.60 -1.47 -3.03
N ASN A 500 42.83 -2.68 -2.52
CA ASN A 500 43.05 -3.90 -3.31
C ASN A 500 41.72 -4.57 -3.71
N GLY A 501 40.59 -4.06 -3.21
CA GLY A 501 39.27 -4.59 -3.46
C GLY A 501 38.86 -5.75 -2.54
N GLU A 502 39.68 -6.06 -1.52
CA GLU A 502 39.37 -7.06 -0.50
C GLU A 502 38.24 -6.56 0.41
N VAL A 503 37.32 -7.46 0.78
CA VAL A 503 36.17 -7.10 1.60
C VAL A 503 36.58 -7.09 3.08
N LEU A 504 36.44 -5.93 3.72
CA LEU A 504 36.71 -5.77 5.16
C LEU A 504 35.52 -6.24 6.00
N LYS A 505 35.81 -6.70 7.22
CA LYS A 505 34.77 -7.11 8.18
C LYS A 505 34.03 -5.88 8.72
N THR A 506 32.71 -6.01 8.85
CA THR A 506 31.84 -4.97 9.41
C THR A 506 30.98 -5.50 10.53
N ALA A 507 30.57 -4.62 11.43
CA ALA A 507 29.65 -4.90 12.53
C ALA A 507 28.74 -3.70 12.80
N ALA A 508 27.73 -3.89 13.65
CA ALA A 508 27.04 -2.78 14.29
C ALA A 508 27.94 -2.26 15.43
N GLY A 509 28.33 -0.99 15.35
CA GLY A 509 29.09 -0.28 16.37
C GLY A 509 28.20 0.32 17.45
N GLU A 510 28.72 1.31 18.15
CA GLU A 510 27.97 2.10 19.11
C GLU A 510 26.75 2.77 18.42
N ASN A 511 25.63 2.85 19.14
CA ASN A 511 24.37 3.38 18.62
C ASN A 511 23.84 2.70 17.32
N ASN A 512 24.33 1.49 17.00
CA ASN A 512 24.07 0.73 15.76
C ASN A 512 24.55 1.43 14.47
N VAL A 513 25.61 2.23 14.53
CA VAL A 513 26.25 2.75 13.32
C VAL A 513 27.13 1.68 12.66
N LEU A 514 27.47 1.88 11.38
CA LEU A 514 28.31 0.97 10.62
C LEU A 514 29.76 1.05 11.14
N CYS A 515 30.23 -0.05 11.71
CA CYS A 515 31.60 -0.18 12.19
C CYS A 515 32.43 -1.02 11.22
N VAL A 516 33.64 -0.54 10.90
CA VAL A 516 34.63 -1.21 10.06
C VAL A 516 35.83 -1.60 10.92
N LEU A 517 36.25 -2.87 10.83
CA LEU A 517 37.50 -3.31 11.43
C LEU A 517 38.67 -2.97 10.49
N LEU A 518 39.61 -2.16 10.96
CA LEU A 518 40.80 -1.76 10.21
C LEU A 518 41.85 -2.88 10.24
N LYS A 519 42.73 -2.93 9.24
CA LYS A 519 43.85 -3.89 9.25
C LYS A 519 44.89 -3.43 10.27
N ASP A 520 45.42 -4.37 11.06
CA ASP A 520 46.40 -4.08 12.12
C ASP A 520 47.70 -3.53 11.53
N TYR A 521 48.30 -2.53 12.19
CA TYR A 521 49.60 -1.95 11.82
C TYR A 521 49.73 -1.64 10.32
N SER A 522 48.77 -0.91 9.76
CA SER A 522 48.70 -0.65 8.33
C SER A 522 48.17 0.73 8.00
N GLU A 523 48.56 1.20 6.83
CA GLU A 523 47.94 2.34 6.15
C GLU A 523 47.16 1.85 4.93
N GLY A 524 46.12 2.59 4.54
CA GLY A 524 45.40 2.28 3.32
C GLY A 524 44.14 3.11 3.12
N ALA A 525 43.47 2.88 2.00
CA ALA A 525 42.18 3.50 1.70
C ALA A 525 41.01 2.51 1.87
N VAL A 526 39.88 3.03 2.37
CA VAL A 526 38.63 2.29 2.53
C VAL A 526 37.54 2.94 1.70
N ARG A 527 36.80 2.11 0.97
CA ARG A 527 35.60 2.49 0.23
C ARG A 527 34.39 1.72 0.72
N VAL A 528 33.35 2.46 1.07
CA VAL A 528 32.09 1.96 1.60
C VAL A 528 30.98 2.35 0.64
N TYR A 529 30.06 1.43 0.35
CA TYR A 529 28.84 1.71 -0.41
C TYR A 529 27.76 0.68 -0.11
N TYR A 530 26.49 1.04 -0.36
CA TYR A 530 25.39 0.09 -0.25
C TYR A 530 25.24 -0.72 -1.55
N GLY A 531 25.82 -1.91 -1.60
CA GLY A 531 25.75 -2.81 -2.76
C GLY A 531 24.58 -3.79 -2.74
N GLY A 532 23.97 -3.99 -1.57
CA GLY A 532 23.02 -5.08 -1.32
C GLY A 532 23.68 -6.47 -1.34
N LYS A 533 23.00 -7.48 -0.80
CA LYS A 533 23.47 -8.87 -0.87
C LYS A 533 23.27 -9.44 -2.28
N THR A 534 24.11 -10.39 -2.70
CA THR A 534 23.95 -11.13 -3.96
C THR A 534 22.55 -11.76 -4.09
N ALA A 535 22.01 -12.26 -2.97
CA ALA A 535 20.66 -12.81 -2.91
C ALA A 535 19.57 -11.81 -3.35
N TYR A 536 19.72 -10.52 -3.03
CA TYR A 536 18.75 -9.49 -3.43
C TYR A 536 18.75 -9.29 -4.94
N ARG A 537 19.95 -9.29 -5.56
CA ARG A 537 20.11 -9.16 -7.02
C ARG A 537 19.55 -10.36 -7.76
N LEU A 538 19.84 -11.58 -7.27
CA LEU A 538 19.27 -12.81 -7.83
C LEU A 538 17.74 -12.83 -7.73
N ALA A 539 17.19 -12.38 -6.59
CA ALA A 539 15.75 -12.26 -6.40
C ALA A 539 15.12 -11.25 -7.37
N ALA A 540 15.78 -10.09 -7.57
CA ALA A 540 15.36 -9.08 -8.54
C ALA A 540 15.37 -9.63 -9.98
N PHE A 541 16.44 -10.33 -10.38
CA PHE A 541 16.52 -10.99 -11.68
C PHE A 541 15.43 -12.05 -11.85
N GLY A 542 15.18 -12.87 -10.82
CA GLY A 542 14.12 -13.88 -10.83
C GLY A 542 12.73 -13.28 -11.02
N SER A 543 12.43 -12.17 -10.32
CA SER A 543 11.16 -11.45 -10.53
C SER A 543 11.05 -10.85 -11.92
N ALA A 544 12.12 -10.24 -12.45
CA ALA A 544 12.13 -9.68 -13.80
C ALA A 544 11.93 -10.76 -14.88
N ALA A 545 12.63 -11.88 -14.78
CA ALA A 545 12.47 -13.03 -15.67
C ALA A 545 11.05 -13.61 -15.58
N GLY A 546 10.51 -13.76 -14.36
CA GLY A 546 9.13 -14.21 -14.15
C GLY A 546 8.10 -13.27 -14.78
N ALA A 547 8.29 -11.96 -14.65
CA ALA A 547 7.44 -10.95 -15.29
C ALA A 547 7.49 -11.04 -16.82
N LEU A 548 8.68 -11.23 -17.40
CA LEU A 548 8.86 -11.40 -18.84
C LEU A 548 8.13 -12.66 -19.34
N VAL A 549 8.35 -13.81 -18.69
CA VAL A 549 7.72 -15.09 -19.05
C VAL A 549 6.20 -14.98 -19.02
N MET A 550 5.64 -14.39 -17.95
CA MET A 550 4.19 -14.21 -17.87
C MET A 550 3.64 -13.26 -18.92
N THR A 551 4.37 -12.19 -19.24
CA THR A 551 3.97 -11.24 -20.28
C THR A 551 3.95 -11.90 -21.65
N VAL A 552 5.01 -12.63 -22.01
CA VAL A 552 5.09 -13.40 -23.27
C VAL A 552 3.98 -14.44 -23.35
N TRP A 553 3.76 -15.20 -22.27
CA TRP A 553 2.68 -16.18 -22.19
C TRP A 553 1.30 -15.54 -22.39
N TRP A 554 1.04 -14.40 -21.76
CA TRP A 554 -0.23 -13.68 -21.87
C TRP A 554 -0.47 -13.15 -23.29
N ILE A 555 0.56 -12.59 -23.93
CA ILE A 555 0.48 -12.10 -25.32
C ILE A 555 0.23 -13.27 -26.28
N GLY A 556 0.99 -14.37 -26.15
CA GLY A 556 0.82 -15.56 -26.99
C GLY A 556 -0.58 -16.15 -26.86
N ARG A 557 -1.14 -16.14 -25.65
CA ARG A 557 -2.52 -16.58 -25.39
C ARG A 557 -3.57 -15.70 -26.08
N LYS A 558 -3.40 -14.38 -26.09
CA LYS A 558 -4.30 -13.46 -26.82
C LYS A 558 -4.24 -13.71 -28.33
N LYS A 559 -3.05 -13.92 -28.88
CA LYS A 559 -2.88 -14.19 -30.32
C LYS A 559 -3.59 -15.47 -30.74
N ARG A 560 -3.44 -16.57 -29.99
CA ARG A 560 -4.15 -17.84 -30.28
C ARG A 560 -5.67 -17.68 -30.22
N LYS A 561 -6.18 -16.91 -29.26
CA LYS A 561 -7.62 -16.66 -29.18
C LYS A 561 -8.14 -15.83 -30.37
N ALA A 562 -7.33 -14.92 -30.89
CA ALA A 562 -7.69 -14.13 -32.07
C ALA A 562 -7.66 -14.97 -33.35
N SER A 563 -6.73 -15.93 -33.49
CA SER A 563 -6.70 -16.85 -34.63
C SER A 563 -7.88 -17.82 -34.61
N ASP A 564 -8.22 -18.38 -33.44
CA ASP A 564 -9.36 -19.30 -33.29
C ASP A 564 -10.74 -18.61 -33.47
N GLU A 565 -10.79 -17.26 -33.48
CA GLU A 565 -12.01 -16.48 -33.77
C GLU A 565 -12.08 -16.02 -35.25
N THR A 566 -11.02 -16.24 -36.04
CA THR A 566 -10.94 -15.89 -37.47
C THR A 566 -10.97 -17.08 -38.42
N ASP A 567 -10.75 -18.30 -37.92
CA ASP A 567 -10.98 -19.57 -38.61
C ASP A 567 -12.36 -20.14 -38.22
#